data_AF-A0A9D6N8T8-F1
#
_entry.id   AF-A0A9D6N8T8-F1
#
_cell.length_a   1.000
_cell.length_b   1.000
_cell.length_c   1.000
_cell.angle_alpha   90.00
_cell.angle_beta   90.00
_cell.angle_gamma   90.00
#
_symmetry.space_group_name_H-M   'P 1'
#
loop_
_entity.id
_entity.type
_entity.pdbx_description
1 polymer ?
#
loop_
_entity_poly.entity_id
_entity_poly.type
_entity_poly.pdbx_seq_one_letter_code
_entity_poly.pdbx_strand_id
1 'polypeptide(L)'
;MRTIWISSLFALLALMVLGGVGGEPEPAQAAPDPLIEFFLMAQEVQSINLVQGLYLSEEQAAQLEELARRQCESRARLERRLGQQRGQLHELLGEMRSELLEKQQVTPATRQRHDEVMARLAGPLSEHKTVTAELVAEARKILNENQLELVARYNPCLVPPDPSQESRVGQSSGSEVERGLRDIRQMPGWMYPMAKRKFLGDLRTKLTAFHGAEEAQRRIQAIEHTMDRARSLSDEEFAQQKAELVGTIHPEGAVRCGAEIDKALEELLLSRGGLAALERLSVAGR
;
A
#
# COMPACT_ATOMS: atom_id res chain seq x y z
N MET A 1 16.88 1.78 -9.57
CA MET A 1 15.41 1.55 -9.51
C MET A 1 15.09 0.05 -9.41
N ARG A 2 15.36 -0.60 -8.27
CA ARG A 2 15.16 -2.06 -8.09
C ARG A 2 14.46 -2.46 -6.78
N THR A 3 14.07 -1.52 -5.93
CA THR A 3 13.64 -1.78 -4.53
C THR A 3 12.13 -1.79 -4.29
N ILE A 4 11.29 -1.55 -5.30
CA ILE A 4 9.82 -1.46 -5.11
C ILE A 4 9.10 -2.81 -5.29
N TRP A 5 9.78 -3.82 -5.86
CA TRP A 5 9.15 -5.11 -6.23
C TRP A 5 8.99 -6.11 -5.08
N ILE A 6 9.59 -5.83 -3.92
CA ILE A 6 9.64 -6.77 -2.81
C ILE A 6 8.27 -6.84 -2.11
N SER A 7 7.54 -5.74 -1.96
CA SER A 7 6.31 -5.70 -1.15
C SER A 7 5.14 -6.52 -1.69
N SER A 8 4.82 -6.44 -2.99
CA SER A 8 3.66 -7.15 -3.56
C SER A 8 3.95 -8.63 -3.80
N LEU A 9 5.21 -8.96 -4.13
CA LEU A 9 5.66 -10.36 -4.24
C LEU A 9 5.77 -11.01 -2.85
N PHE A 10 6.21 -10.27 -1.82
CA PHE A 10 6.21 -10.76 -0.43
C PHE A 10 4.80 -10.96 0.11
N ALA A 11 3.82 -10.13 -0.23
CA ALA A 11 2.44 -10.35 0.21
C ALA A 11 1.87 -11.65 -0.40
N LEU A 12 2.11 -11.89 -1.70
CA LEU A 12 1.72 -13.12 -2.40
C LEU A 12 2.50 -14.36 -1.92
N LEU A 13 3.79 -14.22 -1.59
CA LEU A 13 4.59 -15.31 -1.02
C LEU A 13 4.26 -15.58 0.46
N ALA A 14 3.98 -14.55 1.26
CA ALA A 14 3.59 -14.68 2.67
C ALA A 14 2.25 -15.43 2.82
N LEU A 15 1.30 -15.19 1.91
CA LEU A 15 0.07 -15.96 1.77
C LEU A 15 0.31 -17.45 1.42
N MET A 16 1.43 -17.78 0.76
CA MET A 16 1.75 -19.16 0.37
C MET A 16 2.62 -19.93 1.37
N VAL A 17 3.45 -19.26 2.15
CA VAL A 17 4.47 -19.90 3.02
C VAL A 17 3.92 -20.41 4.36
N LEU A 18 2.76 -19.93 4.83
CA LEU A 18 2.23 -20.32 6.16
C LEU A 18 1.31 -21.56 6.16
N GLY A 19 1.21 -22.29 5.06
CA GLY A 19 0.52 -23.58 5.01
C GLY A 19 1.51 -24.76 5.03
N GLY A 20 1.96 -25.17 6.22
CA GLY A 20 2.62 -26.47 6.48
C GLY A 20 2.13 -26.96 7.85
N VAL A 21 1.82 -28.23 8.11
CA VAL A 21 2.67 -29.42 7.99
C VAL A 21 1.80 -30.71 7.99
N GLY A 22 2.12 -31.67 7.10
CA GLY A 22 2.10 -33.13 7.40
C GLY A 22 0.87 -33.98 7.01
N GLY A 23 1.07 -34.88 6.02
CA GLY A 23 0.40 -36.20 5.85
C GLY A 23 -1.13 -36.25 5.64
N GLU A 24 -1.57 -36.78 4.49
CA GLU A 24 -2.96 -37.02 4.03
C GLU A 24 -4.01 -37.30 5.14
N PRO A 25 -5.22 -36.71 5.09
CA PRO A 25 -6.17 -36.75 3.96
C PRO A 25 -6.47 -35.37 3.38
N GLU A 26 -7.17 -35.34 2.23
CA GLU A 26 -7.67 -34.15 1.54
C GLU A 26 -8.06 -33.04 2.54
N PRO A 27 -7.28 -31.96 2.66
CA PRO A 27 -7.46 -31.03 3.77
C PRO A 27 -8.78 -30.33 3.55
N ALA A 28 -9.74 -30.57 4.46
CA ALA A 28 -10.76 -29.59 4.78
C ALA A 28 -10.06 -28.24 4.81
N GLN A 29 -10.37 -27.38 3.83
CA GLN A 29 -9.65 -26.14 3.56
C GLN A 29 -9.40 -25.44 4.89
N ALA A 30 -8.16 -25.49 5.37
CA ALA A 30 -7.82 -24.86 6.63
C ALA A 30 -8.24 -23.40 6.50
N ALA A 31 -9.08 -22.94 7.42
CA ALA A 31 -9.57 -21.58 7.40
C ALA A 31 -8.36 -20.63 7.28
N PRO A 32 -8.46 -19.57 6.47
CA PRO A 32 -7.37 -18.62 6.33
C PRO A 32 -6.96 -18.08 7.72
N ASP A 33 -5.68 -17.76 7.87
CA ASP A 33 -5.16 -17.15 9.09
C ASP A 33 -6.01 -15.90 9.44
N PRO A 34 -6.51 -15.75 10.68
CA PRO A 34 -7.35 -14.61 11.07
C PRO A 34 -6.72 -13.24 10.78
N LEU A 35 -5.39 -13.14 10.83
CA LEU A 35 -4.68 -11.90 10.48
C LEU A 35 -4.75 -11.63 8.98
N ILE A 36 -4.61 -12.66 8.14
CA ILE A 36 -4.76 -12.55 6.68
C ILE A 36 -6.19 -12.13 6.34
N GLU A 37 -7.18 -12.76 6.97
CA GLU A 37 -8.58 -12.42 6.80
C GLU A 37 -8.84 -10.94 7.16
N PHE A 38 -8.31 -10.46 8.29
CA PHE A 38 -8.39 -9.06 8.68
C PHE A 38 -7.81 -8.11 7.61
N PHE A 39 -6.63 -8.40 7.05
CA PHE A 39 -6.02 -7.56 6.02
C PHE A 39 -6.83 -7.54 4.72
N LEU A 40 -7.40 -8.68 4.32
CA LEU A 40 -8.27 -8.77 3.14
C LEU A 40 -9.55 -7.96 3.34
N MET A 41 -10.19 -8.07 4.50
CA MET A 41 -11.37 -7.27 4.84
C MET A 41 -11.04 -5.78 4.91
N ALA A 42 -9.90 -5.42 5.49
CA ALA A 42 -9.45 -4.04 5.58
C ALA A 42 -9.26 -3.41 4.19
N GLN A 43 -8.65 -4.15 3.27
CA GLN A 43 -8.50 -3.73 1.87
C GLN A 43 -9.86 -3.60 1.19
N GLU A 44 -10.79 -4.53 1.41
CA GLU A 44 -12.14 -4.44 0.85
C GLU A 44 -12.87 -3.17 1.32
N VAL A 45 -12.83 -2.86 2.61
CA VAL A 45 -13.41 -1.63 3.17
C VAL A 45 -12.77 -0.39 2.54
N GLN A 46 -11.44 -0.38 2.38
CA GLN A 46 -10.74 0.73 1.73
C GLN A 46 -11.12 0.89 0.25
N SER A 47 -11.32 -0.20 -0.48
CA SER A 47 -11.79 -0.16 -1.87
C SER A 47 -13.21 0.38 -1.96
N ILE A 48 -14.10 -0.05 -1.07
CA ILE A 48 -15.47 0.46 -0.97
C ILE A 48 -15.47 1.98 -0.72
N ASN A 49 -14.68 2.43 0.26
CA ASN A 49 -14.56 3.85 0.60
C ASN A 49 -14.05 4.69 -0.58
N LEU A 50 -13.07 4.18 -1.33
CA LEU A 50 -12.58 4.87 -2.54
C LEU A 50 -13.68 4.96 -3.60
N VAL A 51 -14.31 3.84 -3.95
CA VAL A 51 -15.34 3.77 -5.00
C VAL A 51 -16.51 4.70 -4.69
N GLN A 52 -16.98 4.73 -3.43
CA GLN A 52 -18.03 5.64 -2.98
C GLN A 52 -17.60 7.11 -3.04
N GLY A 53 -16.32 7.38 -2.80
CA GLY A 53 -15.74 8.73 -2.85
C GLY A 53 -15.53 9.28 -4.25
N LEU A 54 -15.56 8.44 -5.30
CA LEU A 54 -15.30 8.88 -6.67
C LEU A 54 -16.53 9.44 -7.41
N TYR A 55 -17.72 9.34 -6.82
CA TYR A 55 -18.97 9.83 -7.41
C TYR A 55 -19.12 9.41 -8.88
N LEU A 56 -18.93 8.12 -9.16
CA LEU A 56 -18.93 7.57 -10.51
C LEU A 56 -20.33 7.70 -11.15
N SER A 57 -20.37 7.99 -12.45
CA SER A 57 -21.61 7.78 -13.23
C SER A 57 -21.89 6.28 -13.40
N GLU A 58 -23.12 5.91 -13.76
CA GLU A 58 -23.47 4.52 -14.06
C GLU A 58 -22.60 3.94 -15.18
N GLU A 59 -22.35 4.73 -16.22
CA GLU A 59 -21.48 4.32 -17.33
C GLU A 59 -20.04 4.09 -16.86
N GLN A 60 -19.47 5.01 -16.07
CA GLN A 60 -18.13 4.84 -15.51
C GLN A 60 -18.05 3.61 -14.61
N ALA A 61 -19.05 3.40 -13.74
CA ALA A 61 -19.11 2.26 -12.85
C ALA A 61 -19.14 0.93 -13.63
N ALA A 62 -19.98 0.83 -14.67
CA ALA A 62 -20.07 -0.36 -15.51
C ALA A 62 -18.77 -0.65 -16.27
N GLN A 63 -18.11 0.38 -16.81
CA GLN A 63 -16.81 0.22 -17.48
C GLN A 63 -15.72 -0.22 -16.51
N LEU A 64 -15.64 0.38 -15.32
CA LEU A 64 -14.67 0.01 -14.29
C LEU A 64 -14.92 -1.39 -13.72
N GLU A 65 -16.18 -1.79 -13.58
CA GLU A 65 -16.57 -3.15 -13.15
C GLU A 65 -15.98 -4.21 -14.09
N GLU A 66 -16.09 -3.98 -15.39
CA GLU A 66 -15.51 -4.88 -16.40
C GLU A 66 -13.98 -4.94 -16.33
N LEU A 67 -13.31 -3.81 -16.11
CA LEU A 67 -11.85 -3.80 -15.90
C LEU A 67 -11.45 -4.56 -14.63
N ALA A 68 -12.19 -4.37 -13.53
CA ALA A 68 -11.94 -5.05 -12.27
C ALA A 68 -12.16 -6.56 -12.39
N ARG A 69 -13.16 -7.00 -13.17
CA ARG A 69 -13.40 -8.41 -13.51
C ARG A 69 -12.22 -9.01 -14.28
N ARG A 70 -11.77 -8.35 -15.35
CA ARG A 70 -10.57 -8.75 -16.13
C ARG A 70 -9.32 -8.84 -15.25
N GLN A 71 -9.14 -7.90 -14.31
CA GLN A 71 -8.01 -7.94 -13.36
C GLN A 71 -8.12 -9.12 -12.38
N CYS A 72 -9.32 -9.41 -11.87
CA CYS A 72 -9.57 -10.56 -11.01
C CYS A 72 -9.30 -11.89 -11.73
N GLU A 73 -9.69 -12.02 -13.00
CA GLU A 73 -9.40 -13.20 -13.82
C GLU A 73 -7.89 -13.37 -14.08
N SER A 74 -7.20 -12.28 -14.40
CA SER A 74 -5.75 -12.24 -14.58
C SER A 74 -5.03 -12.70 -13.30
N ARG A 75 -5.43 -12.17 -12.14
CA ARG A 75 -4.91 -12.56 -10.84
C ARG A 75 -5.19 -14.03 -10.53
N ALA A 76 -6.42 -14.52 -10.74
CA ALA A 76 -6.78 -15.92 -10.52
C ALA A 76 -6.00 -16.88 -11.44
N ARG A 77 -5.63 -16.45 -12.65
CA ARG A 77 -4.75 -17.22 -13.55
C ARG A 77 -3.32 -17.29 -13.00
N LEU A 78 -2.79 -16.16 -12.53
CA LEU A 78 -1.46 -16.13 -11.90
C LEU A 78 -1.43 -16.99 -10.63
N GLU A 79 -2.42 -16.84 -9.74
CA GLU A 79 -2.57 -17.63 -8.50
C GLU A 79 -2.59 -19.13 -8.79
N ARG A 80 -3.33 -19.59 -9.82
CA ARG A 80 -3.32 -21.00 -10.23
C ARG A 80 -1.95 -21.48 -10.68
N ARG A 81 -1.24 -20.69 -11.49
CA ARG A 81 0.13 -21.04 -11.95
C ARG A 81 1.13 -21.08 -10.79
N LEU A 82 1.03 -20.14 -9.86
CA LEU A 82 1.85 -20.13 -8.64
C LEU A 82 1.51 -21.31 -7.72
N GLY A 83 0.23 -21.61 -7.56
CA GLY A 83 -0.25 -22.76 -6.79
C GLY A 83 0.31 -24.09 -7.29
N GLN A 84 0.42 -24.27 -8.61
CA GLN A 84 1.05 -25.44 -9.23
C GLN A 84 2.56 -25.56 -8.91
N GLN A 85 3.23 -24.45 -8.60
CA GLN A 85 4.65 -24.42 -8.25
C GLN A 85 4.88 -24.32 -6.73
N ARG A 86 3.82 -24.24 -5.92
CA ARG A 86 3.90 -23.95 -4.48
C ARG A 86 4.77 -24.94 -3.72
N GLY A 87 4.60 -26.24 -3.98
CA GLY A 87 5.40 -27.29 -3.33
C GLY A 87 6.89 -27.13 -3.63
N GLN A 88 7.25 -26.99 -4.91
CA GLN A 88 8.64 -26.80 -5.35
C GLN A 88 9.27 -25.52 -4.76
N LEU A 89 8.52 -24.42 -4.72
CA LEU A 89 8.96 -23.18 -4.10
C LEU A 89 9.17 -23.34 -2.59
N HIS A 90 8.25 -24.02 -1.91
CA HIS A 90 8.35 -24.23 -0.46
C HIS A 90 9.56 -25.09 -0.10
N GLU A 91 9.77 -26.19 -0.82
CA GLU A 91 10.95 -27.06 -0.65
C GLU A 91 12.24 -26.29 -0.90
N LEU A 92 12.34 -25.59 -2.04
CA LEU A 92 13.52 -24.81 -2.40
C LEU A 92 13.83 -23.73 -1.35
N LEU A 93 12.83 -22.99 -0.86
CA LEU A 93 13.02 -21.98 0.17
C LEU A 93 13.43 -22.61 1.51
N GLY A 94 12.90 -23.78 1.85
CA GLY A 94 13.30 -24.56 3.01
C GLY A 94 14.76 -24.99 2.94
N GLU A 95 15.19 -25.50 1.78
CA GLU A 95 16.59 -25.87 1.54
C GLU A 95 17.52 -24.66 1.60
N MET A 96 17.18 -23.55 0.93
CA MET A 96 17.96 -22.30 0.98
C MET A 96 18.09 -21.79 2.41
N ARG A 97 17.01 -21.85 3.20
CA ARG A 97 17.02 -21.47 4.62
C ARG A 97 18.00 -22.35 5.42
N SER A 98 17.92 -23.67 5.27
CA SER A 98 18.82 -24.60 5.96
C SER A 98 20.28 -24.36 5.58
N GLU A 99 20.58 -24.19 4.29
CA GLU A 99 21.93 -23.89 3.81
C GLU A 99 22.47 -22.56 4.35
N LEU A 100 21.63 -21.52 4.42
CA LEU A 100 22.02 -20.22 4.99
C LEU A 100 22.28 -20.30 6.51
N LEU A 101 21.50 -21.10 7.24
CA LEU A 101 21.71 -21.30 8.69
C LEU A 101 22.98 -22.10 8.98
N GLU A 102 23.27 -23.13 8.19
CA GLU A 102 24.40 -24.04 8.44
C GLU A 102 25.72 -23.54 7.85
N LYS A 103 25.68 -23.04 6.61
CA LYS A 103 26.87 -22.76 5.79
C LYS A 103 27.08 -21.27 5.53
N GLN A 104 26.10 -20.43 5.89
CA GLN A 104 26.06 -18.99 5.57
C GLN A 104 26.11 -18.70 4.05
N GLN A 105 25.86 -19.70 3.21
CA GLN A 105 25.86 -19.57 1.76
C GLN A 105 24.94 -20.62 1.12
N VAL A 106 24.30 -20.22 0.02
CA VAL A 106 23.48 -21.11 -0.82
C VAL A 106 24.40 -21.85 -1.79
N THR A 107 24.22 -23.17 -1.92
CA THR A 107 25.05 -24.01 -2.79
C THR A 107 24.79 -23.71 -4.28
N PRO A 108 25.75 -23.98 -5.18
CA PRO A 108 25.55 -23.80 -6.61
C PRO A 108 24.35 -24.58 -7.17
N ALA A 109 24.12 -25.81 -6.68
CA ALA A 109 23.00 -26.64 -7.11
C ALA A 109 21.64 -26.05 -6.70
N THR A 110 21.53 -25.55 -5.47
CA THR A 110 20.30 -24.88 -4.99
C THR A 110 20.08 -23.55 -5.71
N ARG A 111 21.13 -22.80 -6.01
CA ARG A 111 21.04 -21.59 -6.84
C ARG A 111 20.55 -21.89 -8.26
N GLN A 112 21.08 -22.93 -8.89
CA GLN A 112 20.63 -23.34 -10.22
C GLN A 112 19.14 -23.71 -10.23
N ARG A 113 18.68 -24.49 -9.24
CA ARG A 113 17.25 -24.83 -9.10
C ARG A 113 16.38 -23.60 -8.87
N HIS A 114 16.86 -22.65 -8.06
CA HIS A 114 16.19 -21.36 -7.90
C HIS A 114 16.03 -20.63 -9.24
N ASP A 115 17.10 -20.53 -10.02
CA ASP A 115 17.06 -19.82 -11.30
C ASP A 115 16.11 -20.52 -12.30
N GLU A 116 16.07 -21.86 -12.30
CA GLU A 116 15.13 -22.64 -13.10
C GLU A 116 13.66 -22.40 -12.69
N VAL A 117 13.36 -22.39 -11.39
CA VAL A 117 12.02 -22.09 -10.88
C VAL A 117 11.62 -20.66 -11.23
N MET A 118 12.51 -19.69 -11.00
CA MET A 118 12.24 -18.29 -11.32
C MET A 118 12.05 -18.06 -12.82
N ALA A 119 12.79 -18.77 -13.69
CA ALA A 119 12.61 -18.70 -15.14
C ALA A 119 11.20 -19.17 -15.57
N ARG A 120 10.67 -20.23 -14.93
CA ARG A 120 9.30 -20.72 -15.19
C ARG A 120 8.23 -19.72 -14.73
N LEU A 121 8.50 -18.98 -13.66
CA LEU A 121 7.59 -17.98 -13.11
C LEU A 121 7.67 -16.62 -13.82
N ALA A 122 8.79 -16.32 -14.49
CA ALA A 122 9.03 -15.04 -15.15
C ALA A 122 7.96 -14.72 -16.21
N GLY A 123 7.61 -15.69 -17.05
CA GLY A 123 6.57 -15.52 -18.08
C GLY A 123 5.21 -15.15 -17.48
N PRO A 124 4.63 -15.99 -16.59
CA PRO A 124 3.37 -15.68 -15.91
C PRO A 124 3.34 -14.35 -15.15
N LEU A 125 4.41 -14.02 -14.43
CA LEU A 125 4.51 -12.75 -13.69
C LEU A 125 4.55 -11.57 -14.66
N SER A 126 5.30 -11.68 -15.76
CA SER A 126 5.37 -10.64 -16.79
C SER A 126 4.04 -10.46 -17.51
N GLU A 127 3.35 -11.55 -17.86
CA GLU A 127 2.01 -11.52 -18.48
C GLU A 127 1.02 -10.79 -17.59
N HIS A 128 0.93 -11.17 -16.30
CA HIS A 128 0.05 -10.51 -15.34
C HIS A 128 0.36 -9.02 -15.19
N LYS A 129 1.65 -8.66 -15.13
CA LYS A 129 2.09 -7.27 -15.03
C LYS A 129 1.69 -6.45 -16.26
N THR A 130 1.87 -6.99 -17.46
CA THR A 130 1.47 -6.31 -18.71
C THR A 130 -0.03 -6.06 -18.72
N VAL A 131 -0.83 -7.09 -18.43
CA VAL A 131 -2.30 -6.96 -18.36
C VAL A 131 -2.70 -5.92 -17.31
N THR A 132 -2.09 -5.94 -16.13
CA THR A 132 -2.39 -4.97 -15.06
C THR A 132 -2.09 -3.54 -15.51
N ALA A 133 -0.95 -3.30 -16.16
CA ALA A 133 -0.58 -1.97 -16.65
C ALA A 133 -1.55 -1.47 -17.74
N GLU A 134 -1.99 -2.34 -18.64
CA GLU A 134 -3.00 -2.02 -19.65
C GLU A 134 -4.35 -1.64 -19.01
N LEU A 135 -4.82 -2.44 -18.05
CA LEU A 135 -6.08 -2.19 -17.34
C LEU A 135 -6.05 -0.89 -16.53
N VAL A 136 -4.93 -0.58 -15.87
CA VAL A 136 -4.74 0.71 -15.18
C VAL A 136 -4.79 1.87 -16.18
N ALA A 137 -4.14 1.74 -17.34
CA ALA A 137 -4.20 2.76 -18.38
C ALA A 137 -5.60 2.94 -18.97
N GLU A 138 -6.39 1.87 -19.08
CA GLU A 138 -7.81 1.94 -19.45
C GLU A 138 -8.63 2.66 -18.36
N ALA A 139 -8.44 2.31 -17.08
CA ALA A 139 -9.13 2.95 -15.96
C ALA A 139 -8.90 4.46 -15.89
N ARG A 140 -7.66 4.92 -16.18
CA ARG A 140 -7.34 6.35 -16.24
C ARG A 140 -8.10 7.12 -17.32
N LYS A 141 -8.52 6.45 -18.40
CA LYS A 141 -9.31 7.09 -19.47
C LYS A 141 -10.78 7.20 -19.11
N ILE A 142 -11.27 6.34 -18.21
CA ILE A 142 -12.65 6.35 -17.72
C ILE A 142 -12.86 7.46 -16.69
N LEU A 143 -11.88 7.65 -15.80
CA LEU A 143 -11.93 8.68 -14.76
C LEU A 143 -11.60 10.07 -15.34
N ASN A 144 -12.34 11.09 -14.89
CA ASN A 144 -12.01 12.47 -15.21
C ASN A 144 -10.87 13.01 -14.33
N GLU A 145 -10.35 14.20 -14.67
CA GLU A 145 -9.22 14.82 -13.95
C GLU A 145 -9.49 15.00 -12.45
N ASN A 146 -10.70 15.43 -12.08
CA ASN A 146 -11.07 15.60 -10.67
C ASN A 146 -11.07 14.26 -9.92
N GLN A 147 -11.59 13.20 -10.53
CA GLN A 147 -11.59 11.85 -9.95
C GLN A 147 -10.17 11.31 -9.81
N LEU A 148 -9.31 11.53 -10.80
CA LEU A 148 -7.89 11.16 -10.71
C LEU A 148 -7.18 11.91 -9.58
N GLU A 149 -7.49 13.19 -9.36
CA GLU A 149 -6.98 13.95 -8.22
C GLU A 149 -7.49 13.41 -6.88
N LEU A 150 -8.74 12.94 -6.81
CA LEU A 150 -9.27 12.26 -5.62
C LEU A 150 -8.52 10.95 -5.35
N VAL A 151 -8.25 10.14 -6.38
CA VAL A 151 -7.41 8.92 -6.25
C VAL A 151 -6.00 9.28 -5.78
N ALA A 152 -5.42 10.35 -6.33
CA ALA A 152 -4.10 10.85 -5.97
C ALA A 152 -4.02 11.31 -4.51
N ARG A 153 -5.12 11.82 -3.94
CA ARG A 153 -5.17 12.26 -2.54
C ARG A 153 -5.75 11.22 -1.59
N TYR A 154 -6.15 10.06 -2.10
CA TYR A 154 -6.83 9.05 -1.30
C TYR A 154 -5.90 8.40 -0.28
N ASN A 155 -6.19 8.60 1.00
CA ASN A 155 -5.55 7.90 2.10
C ASN A 155 -6.42 6.69 2.52
N PRO A 156 -5.95 5.43 2.34
CA PRO A 156 -6.73 4.25 2.68
C PRO A 156 -7.09 4.23 4.17
N CYS A 157 -8.38 4.35 4.48
CA CYS A 157 -8.91 4.38 5.85
C CYS A 157 -9.97 3.31 6.05
N LEU A 158 -9.99 2.73 7.26
CA LEU A 158 -11.01 1.74 7.64
C LEU A 158 -12.30 2.40 8.12
N VAL A 159 -12.17 3.53 8.82
CA VAL A 159 -13.29 4.29 9.33
C VAL A 159 -13.44 5.53 8.45
N PRO A 160 -14.52 5.66 7.66
CA PRO A 160 -14.75 6.87 6.89
C PRO A 160 -14.98 8.06 7.83
N PRO A 161 -14.55 9.28 7.46
CA PRO A 161 -14.81 10.47 8.25
C PRO A 161 -16.32 10.76 8.34
N ASP A 162 -16.73 11.42 9.42
CA ASP A 162 -18.13 11.79 9.66
C ASP A 162 -18.67 12.62 8.48
N PRO A 163 -19.80 12.22 7.86
CA PRO A 163 -20.35 12.90 6.69
C PRO A 163 -20.79 14.35 6.98
N SER A 164 -20.93 14.74 8.25
CA SER A 164 -21.23 16.10 8.69
C SER A 164 -20.03 17.04 8.67
N GLN A 165 -18.80 16.51 8.57
CA GLN A 165 -17.62 17.32 8.31
C GLN A 165 -17.46 17.50 6.79
N GLU A 166 -17.40 18.75 6.33
CA GLU A 166 -17.27 19.17 4.91
C GLU A 166 -16.08 18.55 4.15
N SER A 167 -15.24 17.82 4.88
CA SER A 167 -14.07 17.11 4.43
C SER A 167 -14.39 15.71 3.87
N ARG A 168 -15.12 15.62 2.75
CA ARG A 168 -15.27 14.36 2.00
C ARG A 168 -14.08 14.14 1.04
N VAL A 169 -13.51 12.94 1.10
CA VAL A 169 -12.43 12.35 0.27
C VAL A 169 -11.13 13.19 0.22
N GLY A 170 -10.08 12.69 0.86
CA GLY A 170 -8.73 13.24 0.72
C GLY A 170 -8.39 14.44 1.60
N GLN A 171 -9.14 14.70 2.69
CA GLN A 171 -8.82 15.79 3.61
C GLN A 171 -7.78 15.38 4.66
N SER A 172 -6.54 15.56 4.20
CA SER A 172 -5.34 15.99 4.90
C SER A 172 -4.99 15.26 6.20
N SER A 173 -3.99 14.38 6.09
CA SER A 173 -2.96 14.21 7.13
C SER A 173 -2.44 15.54 7.68
N GLY A 174 -2.62 16.63 6.92
CA GLY A 174 -2.39 18.00 7.36
C GLY A 174 -3.16 18.43 8.61
N SER A 175 -4.34 17.91 8.94
CA SER A 175 -5.04 18.37 10.16
C SER A 175 -4.37 17.88 11.45
N GLU A 176 -3.88 16.63 11.48
CA GLU A 176 -3.16 16.07 12.63
C GLU A 176 -1.73 16.59 12.70
N VAL A 177 -1.04 16.71 11.56
CA VAL A 177 0.31 17.27 11.49
C VAL A 177 0.28 18.76 11.83
N GLU A 178 -0.69 19.52 11.33
CA GLU A 178 -0.88 20.93 11.69
C GLU A 178 -1.18 21.06 13.19
N ARG A 179 -2.05 20.20 13.74
CA ARG A 179 -2.33 20.18 15.18
C ARG A 179 -1.06 19.89 15.97
N GLY A 180 -0.29 18.87 15.59
CA GLY A 180 0.99 18.55 16.23
C GLY A 180 2.00 19.69 16.15
N LEU A 181 2.11 20.38 15.01
CA LEU A 181 2.95 21.58 14.86
C LEU A 181 2.48 22.72 15.78
N ARG A 182 1.17 22.90 15.94
CA ARG A 182 0.59 23.88 16.86
C ARG A 182 0.88 23.53 18.32
N ASP A 183 0.73 22.26 18.69
CA ASP A 183 1.04 21.76 20.03
C ASP A 183 2.52 21.94 20.36
N ILE A 184 3.40 21.67 19.40
CA ILE A 184 4.85 21.90 19.53
C ILE A 184 5.18 23.37 19.74
N ARG A 185 4.50 24.31 19.08
CA ARG A 185 4.69 25.76 19.29
C ARG A 185 4.32 26.18 20.72
N GLN A 186 3.19 25.68 21.20
CA GLN A 186 2.65 26.02 22.52
C GLN A 186 3.37 25.29 23.66
N MET A 187 4.16 24.26 23.36
CA MET A 187 4.89 23.49 24.35
C MET A 187 5.88 24.37 25.15
N PRO A 188 6.01 24.18 26.48
CA PRO A 188 7.03 24.87 27.25
C PRO A 188 8.45 24.57 26.76
N GLY A 189 9.33 25.57 26.76
CA GLY A 189 10.69 25.45 26.20
C GLY A 189 11.55 24.34 26.82
N TRP A 190 11.33 24.02 28.09
CA TRP A 190 12.04 22.92 28.78
C TRP A 190 11.54 21.53 28.36
N MET A 191 10.30 21.41 27.89
CA MET A 191 9.68 20.14 27.53
C MET A 191 9.96 19.76 26.07
N TYR A 192 10.07 20.76 25.20
CA TYR A 192 10.26 20.58 23.76
C TYR A 192 11.45 19.67 23.38
N PRO A 193 12.67 19.84 23.92
CA PRO A 193 13.81 19.00 23.55
C PRO A 193 13.60 17.52 23.87
N MET A 194 12.89 17.22 24.96
CA MET A 194 12.57 15.84 25.36
C MET A 194 11.52 15.22 24.44
N ALA A 195 10.43 15.94 24.18
CA ALA A 195 9.37 15.49 23.29
C ALA A 195 9.88 15.28 21.86
N LYS A 196 10.65 16.23 21.32
CA LYS A 196 11.29 16.15 20.00
C LYS A 196 12.18 14.91 19.90
N ARG A 197 13.07 14.70 20.87
CA ARG A 197 13.99 13.54 20.87
C ARG A 197 13.24 12.21 20.87
N LYS A 198 12.20 12.08 21.69
CA LYS A 198 11.38 10.87 21.76
C LYS A 198 10.68 10.60 20.43
N PHE A 199 9.95 11.60 19.92
CA PHE A 199 9.21 11.50 18.66
C PHE A 199 10.12 11.12 17.48
N LEU A 200 11.24 11.82 17.31
CA LEU A 200 12.20 11.53 16.24
C LEU A 200 12.87 10.16 16.42
N GLY A 201 13.09 9.71 17.66
CA GLY A 201 13.59 8.37 17.96
C GLY A 201 12.64 7.28 17.48
N ASP A 202 11.37 7.38 17.88
CA ASP A 202 10.31 6.43 17.47
C ASP A 202 10.13 6.42 15.95
N LEU A 203 10.13 7.60 15.33
CA LEU A 203 9.99 7.75 13.89
C LEU A 203 11.20 7.18 13.13
N ARG A 204 12.43 7.36 13.64
CA ARG A 204 13.64 6.81 13.03
C ARG A 204 13.59 5.29 12.96
N THR A 205 13.16 4.64 14.05
CA THR A 205 13.01 3.17 14.09
C THR A 205 12.02 2.71 13.01
N LYS A 206 10.87 3.37 12.88
CA LYS A 206 9.88 3.06 11.85
C LYS A 206 10.43 3.28 10.44
N LEU A 207 10.96 4.47 10.14
CA LEU A 207 11.45 4.81 8.80
C LEU A 207 12.63 3.93 8.37
N THR A 208 13.52 3.55 9.29
CA THR A 208 14.67 2.68 8.97
C THR A 208 14.21 1.29 8.53
N ALA A 209 13.16 0.76 9.15
CA ALA A 209 12.59 -0.53 8.79
C ALA A 209 11.98 -0.53 7.38
N PHE A 210 11.38 0.59 6.94
CA PHE A 210 10.69 0.67 5.64
C PHE A 210 11.54 1.22 4.49
N HIS A 211 12.45 2.16 4.75
CA HIS A 211 13.15 2.91 3.70
C HIS A 211 14.69 2.78 3.76
N GLY A 212 15.22 2.10 4.77
CA GLY A 212 16.66 2.00 5.03
C GLY A 212 17.23 3.21 5.78
N ALA A 213 18.45 3.06 6.30
CA ALA A 213 19.03 4.00 7.27
C ALA A 213 19.31 5.40 6.69
N GLU A 214 19.82 5.50 5.45
CA GLU A 214 20.18 6.79 4.85
C GLU A 214 18.94 7.66 4.56
N GLU A 215 17.91 7.08 3.95
CA GLU A 215 16.67 7.80 3.65
C GLU A 215 15.92 8.17 4.93
N ALA A 216 15.88 7.28 5.92
CA ALA A 216 15.33 7.56 7.23
C ALA A 216 16.04 8.76 7.88
N GLN A 217 17.38 8.81 7.81
CA GLN A 217 18.14 9.91 8.40
C GLN A 217 17.87 11.26 7.69
N ARG A 218 17.78 11.28 6.35
CA ARG A 218 17.42 12.50 5.59
C ARG A 218 16.04 13.02 5.99
N ARG A 219 15.04 12.13 6.05
CA ARG A 219 13.67 12.49 6.45
C ARG A 219 13.59 13.00 7.88
N ILE A 220 14.28 12.34 8.81
CA ILE A 220 14.34 12.77 10.21
C ILE A 220 14.91 14.18 10.33
N GLN A 221 15.98 14.51 9.60
CA GLN A 221 16.57 15.84 9.60
C GLN A 221 15.62 16.91 9.04
N ALA A 222 14.91 16.60 7.95
CA ALA A 222 13.90 17.50 7.39
C ALA A 222 12.78 17.78 8.40
N ILE A 223 12.23 16.73 9.02
CA ILE A 223 11.16 16.85 10.03
C ILE A 223 11.64 17.63 11.26
N GLU A 224 12.84 17.33 11.76
CA GLU A 224 13.44 18.06 12.88
C GLU A 224 13.54 19.56 12.58
N HIS A 225 14.07 19.91 11.40
CA HIS A 225 14.18 21.29 10.96
C HIS A 225 12.81 21.97 10.85
N THR A 226 11.81 21.27 10.30
CA THR A 226 10.43 21.79 10.21
C THR A 226 9.82 22.03 11.58
N MET A 227 10.04 21.15 12.56
CA MET A 227 9.57 21.35 13.93
C MET A 227 10.20 22.59 14.58
N ASP A 228 11.52 22.74 14.43
CA ASP A 228 12.25 23.90 14.98
C ASP A 228 11.80 25.21 14.30
N ARG A 229 11.64 25.21 12.97
CA ARG A 229 11.10 26.34 12.21
C ARG A 229 9.68 26.68 12.63
N ALA A 230 8.79 25.69 12.71
CA ALA A 230 7.41 25.90 13.12
C ALA A 230 7.32 26.58 14.50
N ARG A 231 8.22 26.24 15.43
CA ARG A 231 8.29 26.83 16.76
C ARG A 231 8.85 28.26 16.79
N SER A 232 9.71 28.63 15.84
CA SER A 232 10.32 29.96 15.81
C SER A 232 9.46 31.04 15.13
N LEU A 233 8.48 30.64 14.31
CA LEU A 233 7.62 31.57 13.57
C LEU A 233 6.64 32.30 14.50
N SER A 234 6.25 33.52 14.16
CA SER A 234 5.09 34.19 14.79
C SER A 234 3.79 33.45 14.47
N ASP A 235 2.69 33.78 15.15
CA ASP A 235 1.38 33.18 14.86
C ASP A 235 0.90 33.52 13.44
N GLU A 236 1.15 34.76 12.98
CA GLU A 236 0.83 35.18 11.61
C GLU A 236 1.68 34.46 10.57
N GLU A 237 3.00 34.37 10.79
CA GLU A 237 3.91 33.70 9.86
C GLU A 237 3.60 32.21 9.76
N PHE A 238 3.26 31.56 10.88
CA PHE A 238 2.84 30.17 10.88
C PHE A 238 1.52 29.97 10.15
N ALA A 239 0.54 30.85 10.34
CA ALA A 239 -0.71 30.77 9.60
C ALA A 239 -0.49 30.83 8.08
N GLN A 240 0.50 31.62 7.62
CA GLN A 240 0.88 31.71 6.22
C GLN A 240 1.67 30.50 5.71
N GLN A 241 2.56 29.92 6.53
CA GLN A 241 3.49 28.87 6.12
C GLN A 241 3.05 27.45 6.49
N LYS A 242 1.98 27.26 7.27
CA LYS A 242 1.58 25.95 7.81
C LYS A 242 1.41 24.86 6.75
N ALA A 243 0.88 25.20 5.57
CA ALA A 243 0.68 24.24 4.49
C ALA A 243 2.02 23.70 3.95
N GLU A 244 3.03 24.56 3.83
CA GLU A 244 4.40 24.19 3.43
C GLU A 244 5.06 23.29 4.49
N LEU A 245 4.92 23.65 5.77
CA LEU A 245 5.47 22.89 6.89
C LEU A 245 4.85 21.50 6.97
N VAL A 246 3.52 21.40 6.84
CA VAL A 246 2.80 20.12 6.77
C VAL A 246 3.31 19.27 5.60
N GLY A 247 3.47 19.86 4.41
CA GLY A 247 3.95 19.14 3.23
C GLY A 247 5.37 18.59 3.38
N THR A 248 6.20 19.22 4.21
CA THR A 248 7.55 18.74 4.51
C THR A 248 7.54 17.51 5.43
N ILE A 249 6.66 17.49 6.44
CA ILE A 249 6.55 16.38 7.40
C ILE A 249 5.78 15.21 6.81
N HIS A 250 4.73 15.51 6.05
CA HIS A 250 3.86 14.55 5.42
C HIS A 250 3.83 14.82 3.91
N PRO A 251 4.88 14.42 3.18
CA PRO A 251 4.89 14.54 1.73
C PRO A 251 3.79 13.68 1.08
N GLU A 252 3.10 12.82 1.81
CA GLU A 252 1.90 12.12 1.30
C GLU A 252 0.68 13.05 1.10
N GLY A 253 0.77 14.31 1.56
CA GLY A 253 -0.12 15.40 1.12
C GLY A 253 0.37 16.13 -0.14
N ALA A 254 1.59 15.84 -0.61
CA ALA A 254 2.00 16.23 -1.95
C ALA A 254 1.19 15.38 -2.93
N VAL A 255 0.67 16.03 -3.97
CA VAL A 255 -0.03 15.38 -5.07
C VAL A 255 0.75 14.13 -5.48
N ARG A 256 0.13 12.97 -5.30
CA ARG A 256 0.72 11.69 -5.70
C ARG A 256 1.15 11.80 -7.16
N CYS A 257 2.39 11.42 -7.44
CA CYS A 257 2.86 11.41 -8.83
C CYS A 257 2.22 10.22 -9.57
N GLY A 258 2.22 10.22 -10.91
CA GLY A 258 1.45 9.26 -11.72
C GLY A 258 1.59 7.79 -11.32
N ALA A 259 2.76 7.35 -10.87
CA ALA A 259 2.99 5.98 -10.41
C ALA A 259 2.19 5.58 -9.14
N GLU A 260 1.90 6.53 -8.26
CA GLU A 260 1.13 6.27 -7.04
C GLU A 260 -0.39 6.28 -7.30
N ILE A 261 -0.84 7.01 -8.33
CA ILE A 261 -2.21 6.89 -8.86
C ILE A 261 -2.39 5.50 -9.46
N ASP A 262 -1.47 5.07 -10.32
CA ASP A 262 -1.50 3.74 -10.95
C ASP A 262 -1.61 2.62 -9.90
N LYS A 263 -0.83 2.73 -8.83
CA LYS A 263 -0.87 1.80 -7.69
C LYS A 263 -2.24 1.80 -6.99
N ALA A 264 -2.83 2.96 -6.72
CA ALA A 264 -4.14 3.04 -6.08
C ALA A 264 -5.25 2.47 -6.98
N LEU A 265 -5.17 2.70 -8.31
CA LEU A 265 -6.08 2.10 -9.27
C LEU A 265 -5.96 0.57 -9.27
N GLU A 266 -4.74 0.03 -9.27
CA GLU A 266 -4.48 -1.41 -9.23
C GLU A 266 -4.95 -2.05 -7.90
N GLU A 267 -4.54 -1.49 -6.77
CA GLU A 267 -4.67 -2.12 -5.44
C GLU A 267 -6.06 -1.93 -4.83
N LEU A 268 -6.80 -0.90 -5.22
CA LEU A 268 -8.09 -0.57 -4.62
C LEU A 268 -9.21 -0.67 -5.65
N LEU A 269 -9.12 0.09 -6.74
CA LEU A 269 -10.23 0.18 -7.71
C LEU A 269 -10.42 -1.10 -8.53
N LEU A 270 -9.33 -1.69 -9.03
CA LEU A 270 -9.33 -2.91 -9.82
C LEU A 270 -9.14 -4.18 -8.97
N SER A 271 -9.29 -4.05 -7.65
CA SER A 271 -9.19 -5.16 -6.70
C SER A 271 -10.50 -5.97 -6.61
N ARG A 272 -10.48 -7.12 -5.95
CA ARG A 272 -11.71 -7.88 -5.63
C ARG A 272 -12.71 -7.03 -4.83
N GLY A 273 -12.23 -6.24 -3.87
CA GLY A 273 -13.09 -5.33 -3.10
C GLY A 273 -13.64 -4.19 -3.96
N GLY A 274 -12.85 -3.69 -4.91
CA GLY A 274 -13.28 -2.70 -5.89
C GLY A 274 -14.38 -3.24 -6.79
N LEU A 275 -14.22 -4.46 -7.32
CA LEU A 275 -15.25 -5.16 -8.09
C LEU A 275 -16.56 -5.30 -7.30
N ALA A 276 -16.49 -5.80 -6.06
CA ALA A 276 -17.68 -5.96 -5.21
C ALA A 276 -18.37 -4.61 -4.92
N ALA A 277 -17.60 -3.52 -4.76
CA ALA A 277 -18.15 -2.18 -4.58
C ALA A 277 -18.85 -1.66 -5.84
N LEU A 278 -18.23 -1.87 -7.01
CA LEU A 278 -18.77 -1.46 -8.31
C LEU A 278 -20.05 -2.22 -8.67
N GLU A 279 -20.09 -3.54 -8.46
CA GLU A 279 -21.29 -4.36 -8.68
C GLU A 279 -22.48 -3.88 -7.85
N ARG A 280 -22.24 -3.48 -6.59
CA ARG A 280 -23.29 -2.92 -5.71
C ARG A 280 -23.84 -1.59 -6.23
N LEU A 281 -22.99 -0.71 -6.78
CA LEU A 281 -23.43 0.54 -7.39
C LEU A 281 -24.29 0.28 -8.64
N SER A 282 -23.89 -0.66 -9.49
CA SER A 282 -24.63 -1.07 -10.70
C SER A 282 -26.01 -1.67 -10.42
N VAL A 283 -26.22 -2.21 -9.21
CA VAL A 283 -27.53 -2.73 -8.77
C VAL A 283 -28.39 -1.62 -8.15
N ALA A 284 -27.80 -0.72 -7.37
CA ALA A 284 -28.53 0.36 -6.69
C ALA A 284 -29.07 1.45 -7.64
N GLY A 285 -28.52 1.59 -8.85
CA GLY A 285 -29.00 2.51 -9.88
C GLY A 285 -30.15 1.96 -10.76
N ARG A 286 -30.53 0.68 -10.60
CA ARG A 286 -31.67 0.06 -11.30
C ARG A 286 -32.94 0.11 -10.45
#